data_AF-A0A380FI60-F1
#
_entry.id   AF-A0A380FI60-F1
#
_cell.length_a   1.000
_cell.length_b   1.000
_cell.length_c   1.000
_cell.angle_alpha   90.00
_cell.angle_beta   90.00
_cell.angle_gamma   90.00
#
_symmetry.space_group_name_H-M   'P 1'
#
loop_
_entity.id
_entity.type
_entity.pdbx_description
1 polymer ?
#
loop_
_entity_poly.entity_id
_entity_poly.type
_entity_poly.pdbx_seq_one_letter_code
_entity_poly.pdbx_strand_id
1 'polypeptide(L)' 'MLIQLSTEVGAIAAGADIKTIHNLKMIGHYIGMSFQIVDDILDFTSTEKQLGKPVGSDLMNGHLTLPVLLEMKV' A
#
# COMPACT_ATOMS: atom_id res chain seq x y z
N MET A 1 0.03 4.33 4.98
CA MET A 1 -0.71 5.24 5.90
C MET A 1 -0.90 6.66 5.38
N LEU A 2 -0.08 7.17 4.45
CA LEU A 2 -0.22 8.53 3.93
C LEU A 2 -1.57 8.78 3.24
N ILE A 3 -2.04 7.86 2.38
CA ILE A 3 -3.33 7.98 1.66
C ILE A 3 -4.52 8.12 2.61
N GLN A 4 -4.53 7.35 3.71
CA GLN A 4 -5.52 7.49 4.79
C GLN A 4 -5.49 8.91 5.39
N LEU A 5 -4.30 9.42 5.71
CA LEU A 5 -4.18 10.75 6.31
C LEU A 5 -4.62 11.85 5.33
N SER A 6 -4.22 11.75 4.05
CA SER A 6 -4.59 12.72 3.03
C SER A 6 -6.11 12.80 2.83
N THR A 7 -6.79 11.66 2.84
CA THR A 7 -8.27 11.59 2.70
C THR A 7 -8.99 12.08 3.95
N GLU A 8 -8.49 11.74 5.15
CA GLU A 8 -9.04 12.21 6.43
C GLU A 8 -8.88 13.73 6.61
N VAL A 9 -7.66 14.27 6.39
CA VAL A 9 -7.39 15.70 6.53
C VAL A 9 -8.11 16.52 5.48
N GLY A 10 -8.22 16.02 4.24
CA GLY A 10 -9.02 16.67 3.21
C GLY A 10 -10.49 16.80 3.59
N ALA A 11 -11.07 15.76 4.21
CA ALA A 11 -12.45 15.79 4.70
C ALA A 11 -12.64 16.78 5.85
N ILE A 12 -11.68 16.84 6.78
CA ILE A 12 -11.69 17.79 7.90
C ILE A 12 -11.59 19.23 7.38
N ALA A 13 -10.66 19.50 6.46
CA ALA A 13 -10.46 20.83 5.88
C ALA A 13 -11.69 21.32 5.10
N ALA A 14 -12.48 20.41 4.53
CA ALA A 14 -13.74 20.71 3.84
C ALA A 14 -14.93 20.92 4.79
N GLY A 15 -14.76 20.73 6.11
CA GLY A 15 -15.85 20.86 7.09
C GLY A 15 -16.89 19.73 7.01
N ALA A 16 -16.50 18.54 6.56
CA ALA A 16 -17.39 17.40 6.46
C ALA A 16 -17.86 16.90 7.85
N ASP A 17 -19.00 16.19 7.88
CA ASP A 17 -19.49 15.57 9.11
C ASP A 17 -18.60 14.38 9.55
N ILE A 18 -18.74 13.97 10.82
CA ILE A 18 -17.93 12.91 11.44
C ILE A 18 -18.03 11.58 10.69
N LYS A 19 -19.22 11.23 10.19
CA LYS A 19 -19.43 9.97 9.45
C LYS A 19 -18.68 10.01 8.12
N THR A 20 -18.73 11.14 7.43
CA THR A 20 -18.00 11.35 6.17
C THR A 20 -16.48 11.32 6.37
N ILE A 21 -15.97 11.99 7.41
CA ILE A 21 -14.54 11.96 7.76
C ILE A 21 -14.08 10.51 8.04
N HIS A 22 -14.83 9.77 8.85
CA HIS A 22 -14.52 8.39 9.17
C HIS A 22 -14.52 7.49 7.94
N ASN A 23 -15.53 7.63 7.08
CA ASN A 23 -15.61 6.86 5.83
C ASN A 23 -14.42 7.15 4.91
N LEU A 24 -14.05 8.42 4.73
CA LEU A 24 -12.92 8.80 3.88
C LEU A 24 -11.59 8.29 4.43
N LYS A 25 -11.39 8.37 5.74
CA LYS A 25 -10.26 7.73 6.43
C LYS A 25 -10.19 6.24 6.09
N MET A 26 -11.29 5.50 6.28
CA MET A 26 -11.31 4.06 6.01
C MET A 26 -11.09 3.73 4.53
N ILE A 27 -11.65 4.52 3.61
CA ILE A 27 -11.39 4.40 2.17
C ILE A 27 -9.89 4.56 1.88
N GLY A 28 -9.27 5.63 2.39
CA GLY A 28 -7.84 5.85 2.18
C GLY A 28 -6.95 4.78 2.82
N HIS A 29 -7.39 4.21 3.95
CA HIS A 29 -6.75 3.05 4.56
C HIS A 29 -6.78 1.83 3.63
N TYR A 30 -7.96 1.41 3.18
CA TYR A 30 -8.11 0.22 2.35
C TYR A 30 -7.43 0.36 1.00
N ILE A 31 -7.54 1.52 0.35
CA ILE A 31 -6.84 1.78 -0.91
C ILE A 31 -5.33 1.73 -0.69
N GLY A 32 -4.81 2.39 0.35
CA GLY A 32 -3.38 2.39 0.62
C GLY A 32 -2.81 1.01 0.96
N MET A 33 -3.54 0.22 1.74
CA MET A 33 -3.14 -1.16 2.05
C MET A 33 -3.19 -2.05 0.81
N SER A 34 -4.28 -1.98 0.03
CA SER A 34 -4.40 -2.76 -1.21
C SER A 34 -3.31 -2.40 -2.21
N PHE A 35 -2.99 -1.11 -2.35
CA PHE A 35 -1.95 -0.65 -3.26
C PHE A 35 -0.58 -1.21 -2.86
N GLN A 36 -0.23 -1.15 -1.57
CA GLN A 36 1.06 -1.68 -1.10
C GLN A 36 1.17 -3.20 -1.29
N ILE A 37 0.10 -3.95 -1.01
CA ILE A 37 0.11 -5.40 -1.23
C ILE A 37 0.33 -5.73 -2.71
N VAL A 38 -0.33 -4.99 -3.61
CA VAL A 38 -0.15 -5.18 -5.06
C VAL A 38 1.28 -4.83 -5.48
N ASP A 39 1.85 -3.75 -4.96
CA ASP A 39 3.24 -3.34 -5.23
C ASP A 39 4.25 -4.42 -4.80
N ASP A 40 4.09 -4.95 -3.58
CA ASP A 40 4.92 -6.04 -3.05
C ASP A 40 4.81 -7.32 -3.91
N ILE A 41 3.62 -7.62 -4.47
CA ILE A 41 3.44 -8.75 -5.40
C ILE A 41 4.15 -8.47 -6.73
N LEU A 42 3.99 -7.26 -7.27
CA LEU A 42 4.59 -6.86 -8.54
C LEU A 42 6.12 -6.86 -8.49
N ASP A 43 6.74 -6.62 -7.32
CA ASP A 43 8.19 -6.77 -7.14
C ASP A 43 8.68 -8.17 -7.54
N PHE A 44 7.86 -9.22 -7.41
CA PHE A 44 8.21 -10.59 -7.80
C PHE A 44 7.66 -11.03 -9.16
N THR A 45 6.46 -10.57 -9.54
CA THR A 45 5.74 -11.15 -10.70
C THR A 45 5.96 -10.41 -12.02
N SER A 46 6.46 -9.19 -11.98
CA SER A 46 6.55 -8.33 -13.16
C SER A 46 7.95 -8.35 -13.79
N THR A 47 8.15 -7.58 -14.85
CA THR A 47 9.42 -7.53 -15.57
C THR A 47 10.24 -6.30 -15.20
N GLU A 48 11.57 -6.40 -15.26
CA GLU A 48 12.47 -5.26 -14.98
C GLU A 48 12.13 -4.03 -15.83
N LYS A 49 11.72 -4.24 -17.08
CA LYS A 49 11.33 -3.18 -18.01
C LYS A 49 10.07 -2.43 -17.56
N GLN A 50 9.15 -3.11 -16.87
CA GLN A 50 7.90 -2.52 -16.37
C GLN A 50 8.07 -1.86 -15.00
N LEU A 51 8.93 -2.41 -14.13
CA LEU A 51 9.21 -1.85 -12.81
C LEU A 51 10.26 -0.73 -12.82
N GLY A 52 11.18 -0.76 -13.78
CA GLY A 52 12.36 0.12 -13.77
C GLY A 52 13.39 -0.24 -12.68
N LYS A 53 13.20 -1.37 -11.99
CA LYS A 53 14.12 -1.95 -10.99
C LYS A 53 14.21 -3.49 -11.20
N PRO A 54 15.28 -4.15 -10.71
CA PRO A 54 15.38 -5.62 -10.74
C PRO A 54 14.19 -6.29 -10.05
N VAL A 55 13.77 -7.44 -10.56
CA VAL A 55 12.74 -8.27 -9.93
C VAL A 55 13.26 -8.82 -8.59
N GLY A 56 12.44 -8.79 -7.54
CA GLY A 56 12.80 -9.23 -6.20
C GLY A 56 13.72 -8.25 -5.47
N SER A 57 13.78 -7.00 -5.91
CA SER A 57 14.66 -5.98 -5.34
C SER A 57 14.39 -5.74 -3.85
N ASP A 58 13.14 -5.89 -3.39
CA ASP A 58 12.80 -5.66 -1.99
C ASP A 58 13.45 -6.73 -1.11
N LEU A 59 13.38 -8.00 -1.53
CA LEU A 59 14.07 -9.09 -0.84
C LEU A 59 15.59 -8.91 -0.85
N MET A 60 16.17 -8.51 -1.99
CA MET A 60 17.62 -8.28 -2.11
C MET A 60 18.13 -7.16 -1.19
N ASN A 61 17.27 -6.17 -0.89
CA ASN A 61 17.58 -5.08 0.03
C ASN A 61 17.24 -5.42 1.50
N GLY A 62 16.78 -6.65 1.78
CA GLY A 62 16.45 -7.09 3.13
C GLY A 62 15.05 -6.69 3.60
N HIS A 63 14.18 -6.23 2.71
CA HIS A 63 12.78 -5.97 3.02
C HIS A 63 11.97 -7.25 2.90
N LEU A 64 11.54 -7.80 4.04
CA LEU A 64 10.67 -8.98 4.09
C LEU A 64 9.20 -8.55 3.95
N THR A 65 8.69 -8.61 2.72
CA THR A 65 7.29 -8.29 2.39
C THR A 65 6.37 -9.49 2.54
N LEU A 66 5.06 -9.27 2.48
CA LEU A 66 4.05 -10.30 2.71
C LEU A 66 4.22 -11.56 1.83
N PRO A 67 4.50 -11.47 0.51
CA PRO A 67 4.74 -12.66 -0.31
C PRO A 67 5.85 -13.57 0.25
N VAL A 68 6.96 -12.98 0.70
CA VAL A 68 8.09 -13.73 1.28
C VAL A 68 7.69 -14.40 2.60
N LEU A 69 6.96 -13.70 3.46
CA LEU A 69 6.50 -14.24 4.74
C LEU A 69 5.53 -15.42 4.57
N LEU A 70 4.72 -15.42 3.52
CA LEU A 70 3.80 -16.52 3.23
C LEU A 70 4.56 -17.77 2.74
N GLU A 71 5.58 -17.60 1.89
CA GLU A 71 6.44 -18.71 1.45
C GLU A 71 7.32 -19.27 2.58
N MET A 72 7.76 -18.43 3.52
CA MET A 72 8.58 -18.87 4.66
C MET A 72 7.80 -19.60 5.75
N LYS A 73 6.48 -19.45 5.80
CA LYS A 73 5.64 -20.18 6.74
C LYS A 73 5.46 -21.63 6.26
N VAL A 74 6.33 -22.50 6.77
CA VAL A 74 6.20 -23.97 6.72
C VAL A 74 5.05 -24.44 7.59
#